data_AF-A0A1S8B6E1-F1
#
_entry.id   AF-A0A1S8B6E1-F1
#
_cell.length_a   1.000
_cell.length_b   1.000
_cell.length_c   1.000
_cell.angle_alpha   90.00
_cell.angle_beta   90.00
_cell.angle_gamma   90.00
#
_symmetry.space_group_name_H-M   'P 1'
#
loop_
_entity.id
_entity.type
_entity.pdbx_description
1 polymer ?
#
loop_
_entity_poly.entity_id
_entity_poly.type
_entity_poly.pdbx_seq_one_letter_code
_entity_poly.pdbx_strand_id
1 'polypeptide(L)'
;MRKGGGGGPRRSSTGLRGRRASSLIDSGTSNGGQQLPDKNGSGNSGDPLLDNLADHKDDVAVPHAEVPTEDFYKHIEQSLPEPRRMKQLLTWCGTRALTNKPSGEVQDASAVMAARAIQQELLNEFASKSEMSNWFDREDMEPAALVKKPNPRNLENTTKLEQLEQEVKRLQEEKKAWESLLKTPSLISSSSTPKSKDKGTLPDAAPDIDPTLLDDPEQARILASLNSLSLEPSSSTSAEATSAEAQPESAIRPPSVSRTELSARLQAITASLEPQIDLFADGLHKVSQYRDTADRVATRVLGSASERLEERRREARRAAGTENMGTDDVLRALGRVLNRSG
;
A
#
# COMPACT_ATOMS: atom_id res chain seq x y z
N MET A 1 -30.52 -23.77 51.98
CA MET A 1 -31.23 -25.05 51.77
C MET A 1 -31.36 -25.31 50.27
N ARG A 2 -30.82 -26.45 49.80
CA ARG A 2 -31.25 -27.33 48.67
C ARG A 2 -31.80 -26.76 47.35
N LYS A 3 -31.21 -27.34 46.27
CA LYS A 3 -31.76 -27.74 44.92
C LYS A 3 -32.16 -26.61 43.96
N GLY A 4 -31.93 -26.68 42.64
CA GLY A 4 -31.34 -27.72 41.79
C GLY A 4 -32.09 -27.86 40.45
N GLY A 5 -31.37 -28.24 39.38
CA GLY A 5 -31.88 -28.87 38.14
C GLY A 5 -31.79 -28.00 36.88
N GLY A 6 -31.35 -28.48 35.71
CA GLY A 6 -30.88 -29.80 35.27
C GLY A 6 -30.69 -29.88 33.75
N GLY A 7 -30.06 -30.97 33.27
CA GLY A 7 -30.30 -31.58 31.93
C GLY A 7 -29.24 -31.37 30.82
N GLY A 8 -28.46 -32.41 30.48
CA GLY A 8 -27.54 -32.49 29.31
C GLY A 8 -28.24 -32.65 27.93
N PRO A 9 -27.56 -33.03 26.81
CA PRO A 9 -26.66 -34.19 26.72
C PRO A 9 -25.39 -34.10 25.80
N ARG A 10 -24.36 -34.84 26.20
CA ARG A 10 -23.47 -35.76 25.44
C ARG A 10 -23.25 -35.55 23.92
N ARG A 11 -21.97 -35.49 23.53
CA ARG A 11 -21.44 -36.28 22.39
C ARG A 11 -19.91 -36.46 22.46
N SER A 12 -19.51 -37.67 22.85
CA SER A 12 -18.19 -38.25 22.68
C SER A 12 -18.11 -39.02 21.36
N SER A 13 -17.08 -38.78 20.55
CA SER A 13 -16.59 -39.77 19.58
C SER A 13 -15.11 -39.56 19.28
N THR A 14 -14.27 -39.80 20.30
CA THR A 14 -12.90 -40.26 20.08
C THR A 14 -12.98 -41.74 19.70
N GLY A 15 -12.88 -42.03 18.39
CA GLY A 15 -12.92 -43.39 17.88
C GLY A 15 -12.22 -43.47 16.53
N LEU A 16 -11.19 -44.33 16.49
CA LEU A 16 -10.55 -44.92 15.31
C LEU A 16 -9.60 -44.00 14.52
N ARG A 17 -8.31 -44.03 14.86
CA ARG A 17 -7.28 -44.94 14.30
C ARG A 17 -7.01 -44.73 12.81
N GLY A 18 -5.88 -44.09 12.54
CA GLY A 18 -4.83 -44.55 11.65
C GLY A 18 -5.26 -45.25 10.36
N ARG A 19 -5.27 -44.49 9.26
CA ARG A 19 -5.00 -45.04 7.93
C ARG A 19 -3.92 -44.18 7.29
N ARG A 20 -2.74 -44.77 7.18
CA ARG A 20 -1.61 -44.27 6.39
C ARG A 20 -2.06 -44.19 4.93
N ALA A 21 -2.13 -42.99 4.37
CA ALA A 21 -2.27 -42.80 2.92
C ALA A 21 -0.89 -42.95 2.26
N SER A 22 -0.32 -44.15 2.34
CA SER A 22 0.94 -44.51 1.68
C SER A 22 0.89 -45.96 1.24
N SER A 23 -0.06 -46.28 0.38
CA SER A 23 -0.03 -47.49 -0.46
C SER A 23 -0.92 -47.26 -1.68
N LEU A 24 -0.35 -46.69 -2.74
CA LEU A 24 -0.72 -47.01 -4.12
C LEU A 24 0.24 -46.32 -5.08
N ILE A 25 0.65 -47.07 -6.11
CA ILE A 25 1.68 -46.78 -7.13
C ILE A 25 3.08 -47.11 -6.60
N ASP A 26 3.65 -48.31 -6.73
CA ASP A 26 3.59 -49.36 -7.76
C ASP A 26 3.73 -48.84 -9.20
N SER A 27 4.98 -48.63 -9.61
CA SER A 27 5.53 -48.95 -10.93
C SER A 27 7.03 -48.64 -10.91
N GLY A 28 7.79 -49.47 -10.20
CA GLY A 28 9.24 -49.49 -10.29
C GLY A 28 9.66 -50.37 -11.46
N THR A 29 10.08 -49.75 -12.56
CA THR A 29 10.88 -50.41 -13.60
C THR A 29 12.27 -50.68 -13.03
N SER A 30 12.51 -51.90 -12.53
CA SER A 30 13.84 -52.38 -12.14
C SER A 30 14.59 -52.86 -13.38
N ASN A 31 15.78 -52.30 -13.65
CA ASN A 31 16.78 -52.97 -14.45
C ASN A 31 18.19 -52.66 -13.90
N GLY A 32 19.03 -53.70 -13.80
CA GLY A 32 20.39 -53.71 -13.24
C GLY A 32 20.42 -54.36 -11.85
N GLY A 33 20.88 -55.61 -11.62
CA GLY A 33 21.95 -56.36 -12.29
C GLY A 33 23.29 -55.74 -11.96
N GLN A 34 24.31 -56.37 -11.37
CA GLN A 34 24.63 -57.72 -10.92
C GLN A 34 25.88 -57.55 -10.03
N GLN A 35 26.18 -58.52 -9.16
CA GLN A 35 27.49 -58.61 -8.50
C GLN A 35 28.06 -60.03 -8.60
N LEU A 36 29.39 -60.10 -8.78
CA LEU A 36 30.37 -61.21 -8.69
C LEU A 36 30.73 -61.96 -10.01
N PRO A 37 31.94 -62.61 -10.12
CA PRO A 37 33.25 -62.42 -9.46
C PRO A 37 34.49 -62.54 -10.43
N ASP A 38 35.71 -62.56 -9.85
CA ASP A 38 37.09 -62.68 -10.38
C ASP A 38 37.38 -63.59 -11.61
N LYS A 39 38.33 -63.15 -12.48
CA LYS A 39 39.65 -63.79 -12.80
C LYS A 39 40.26 -63.39 -14.18
N ASN A 40 41.56 -63.08 -14.14
CA ASN A 40 42.66 -63.31 -15.10
C ASN A 40 42.52 -63.03 -16.62
N GLY A 41 43.46 -62.20 -17.14
CA GLY A 41 44.34 -62.62 -18.24
C GLY A 41 44.35 -61.81 -19.55
N SER A 42 45.49 -61.13 -19.79
CA SER A 42 46.19 -60.96 -21.08
C SER A 42 45.65 -60.00 -22.18
N GLY A 43 46.41 -58.92 -22.40
CA GLY A 43 47.05 -58.64 -23.70
C GLY A 43 46.39 -57.62 -24.65
N ASN A 44 47.10 -56.50 -24.88
CA ASN A 44 47.24 -55.70 -26.12
C ASN A 44 45.92 -55.12 -26.73
N SER A 45 45.79 -53.89 -27.21
CA SER A 45 46.67 -52.95 -27.92
C SER A 45 45.96 -51.58 -27.92
N GLY A 46 46.72 -50.49 -28.03
CA GLY A 46 46.24 -49.13 -27.84
C GLY A 46 45.20 -48.62 -28.84
N ASP A 47 44.43 -47.65 -28.35
CA ASP A 47 43.77 -46.60 -29.13
C ASP A 47 43.64 -45.35 -28.22
N PRO A 48 44.19 -44.18 -28.59
CA PRO A 48 44.15 -42.97 -27.79
C PRO A 48 43.12 -42.00 -28.36
N LEU A 49 41.85 -42.03 -27.92
CA LEU A 49 40.88 -41.02 -28.38
C LEU A 49 39.64 -40.81 -27.52
N LEU A 50 39.74 -40.91 -26.19
CA LEU A 50 38.64 -40.53 -25.29
C LEU A 50 39.17 -39.92 -23.99
N ASP A 51 39.71 -38.70 -24.07
CA ASP A 51 40.09 -37.90 -22.89
C ASP A 51 39.58 -36.46 -23.01
N ASN A 52 38.27 -36.29 -23.12
CA ASN A 52 37.62 -34.96 -23.17
C ASN A 52 36.21 -34.94 -22.57
N LEU A 53 35.90 -35.84 -21.64
CA LEU A 53 34.60 -35.86 -20.95
C LEU A 53 34.72 -35.95 -19.43
N ALA A 54 35.83 -35.48 -18.89
CA ALA A 54 36.08 -35.43 -17.46
C ALA A 54 36.86 -34.15 -17.12
N ASP A 55 36.31 -32.97 -17.39
CA ASP A 55 36.83 -31.78 -16.71
C ASP A 55 35.78 -30.70 -16.51
N HIS A 56 35.85 -30.11 -15.31
CA HIS A 56 35.13 -28.92 -14.82
C HIS A 56 33.72 -29.12 -14.25
N LYS A 57 33.59 -30.08 -13.32
CA LYS A 57 32.89 -29.75 -12.08
C LYS A 57 33.78 -28.82 -11.25
N ASP A 58 33.80 -27.55 -11.64
CA ASP A 58 34.32 -26.45 -10.83
C ASP A 58 33.35 -26.24 -9.65
N ASP A 59 33.32 -27.18 -8.69
CA ASP A 59 32.71 -26.99 -7.36
C ASP A 59 33.61 -26.01 -6.58
N VAL A 60 33.74 -24.79 -7.09
CA VAL A 60 34.48 -23.71 -6.45
C VAL A 60 33.58 -23.18 -5.34
N ALA A 61 33.90 -23.60 -4.12
CA ALA A 61 33.19 -23.23 -2.90
C ALA A 61 32.94 -21.71 -2.84
N VAL A 62 31.68 -21.33 -2.60
CA VAL A 62 31.29 -19.93 -2.46
C VAL A 62 31.97 -19.34 -1.20
N PRO A 63 32.57 -18.14 -1.29
CA PRO A 63 33.13 -17.47 -0.12
C PRO A 63 32.11 -17.38 1.01
N HIS A 64 32.58 -17.58 2.25
CA HIS A 64 31.73 -17.47 3.43
C HIS A 64 31.15 -16.06 3.57
N ALA A 65 30.03 -15.94 4.30
CA ALA A 65 29.25 -14.70 4.41
C ALA A 65 30.03 -13.50 4.99
N GLU A 66 31.15 -13.73 5.67
CA GLU A 66 32.01 -12.68 6.26
C GLU A 66 32.90 -11.98 5.23
N VAL A 67 33.18 -12.58 4.07
CA VAL A 67 33.91 -11.88 3.00
C VAL A 67 32.96 -10.86 2.37
N PRO A 68 33.29 -9.57 2.26
CA PRO A 68 32.44 -8.60 1.56
C PRO A 68 32.42 -8.88 0.06
N THR A 69 31.32 -8.55 -0.62
CA THR A 69 31.17 -8.77 -2.08
C THR A 69 32.23 -8.04 -2.90
N GLU A 70 32.73 -6.93 -2.37
CA GLU A 70 33.78 -6.11 -2.97
C GLU A 70 35.10 -6.88 -3.07
N ASP A 71 35.38 -7.84 -2.19
CA ASP A 71 36.66 -8.55 -2.11
C ASP A 71 36.66 -9.91 -2.80
N PHE A 72 35.55 -10.32 -3.43
CA PHE A 72 35.43 -11.62 -4.07
C PHE A 72 36.50 -11.83 -5.16
N TYR A 73 36.85 -10.78 -5.91
CA TYR A 73 37.86 -10.87 -6.96
C TYR A 73 39.27 -11.26 -6.45
N LYS A 74 39.58 -11.00 -5.17
CA LYS A 74 40.89 -11.34 -4.56
C LYS A 74 41.04 -12.84 -4.32
N HIS A 75 39.93 -13.54 -4.16
CA HIS A 75 39.88 -14.96 -3.81
C HIS A 75 39.77 -15.87 -5.04
N ILE A 76 39.73 -15.27 -6.24
CA ILE A 76 39.69 -15.98 -7.51
C ILE A 76 41.13 -16.22 -7.97
N GLU A 77 41.43 -17.45 -8.38
CA GLU A 77 42.73 -17.81 -8.94
C GLU A 77 43.06 -16.97 -10.19
N GLN A 78 44.23 -16.32 -10.17
CA GLN A 78 44.67 -15.40 -11.22
C GLN A 78 45.16 -16.13 -12.49
N SER A 79 45.39 -17.43 -12.40
CA SER A 79 45.82 -18.30 -13.51
C SER A 79 44.70 -18.62 -14.49
N LEU A 80 43.43 -18.40 -14.12
CA LEU A 80 42.31 -18.67 -15.01
C LEU A 80 42.14 -17.56 -16.06
N PRO A 81 41.69 -17.92 -17.28
CA PRO A 81 41.26 -16.96 -18.29
C PRO A 81 40.24 -15.96 -17.74
N GLU A 82 40.31 -14.70 -18.18
CA GLU A 82 39.42 -13.62 -17.73
C GLU A 82 37.92 -13.96 -17.83
N PRO A 83 37.42 -14.65 -18.88
CA PRO A 83 36.02 -15.07 -18.96
C PRO A 83 35.64 -16.04 -17.85
N ARG A 84 36.54 -16.95 -17.47
CA ARG A 84 36.30 -17.92 -16.41
C ARG A 84 36.36 -17.26 -15.03
N ARG A 85 37.27 -16.30 -14.83
CA ARG A 85 37.30 -15.46 -13.62
C ARG A 85 36.01 -14.65 -13.47
N MET A 86 35.52 -14.07 -14.56
CA MET A 86 34.24 -13.37 -14.60
C MET A 86 33.08 -14.32 -14.29
N LYS A 87 33.09 -15.54 -14.84
CA LYS A 87 32.08 -16.58 -14.55
C LYS A 87 32.02 -16.89 -13.06
N GLN A 88 33.17 -17.10 -12.43
CA GLN A 88 33.27 -17.40 -11.00
C GLN A 88 32.80 -16.22 -10.15
N LEU A 89 33.24 -14.99 -10.47
CA LEU A 89 32.85 -13.78 -9.76
C LEU A 89 31.33 -13.55 -9.82
N LEU A 90 30.75 -13.61 -11.01
CA LEU A 90 29.31 -13.41 -11.21
C LEU A 90 28.48 -14.53 -10.59
N THR A 91 28.97 -15.77 -10.62
CA THR A 91 28.32 -16.89 -9.93
C THR A 91 28.30 -16.66 -8.41
N TRP A 92 29.42 -16.25 -7.80
CA TRP A 92 29.49 -15.94 -6.37
C TRP A 92 28.65 -14.73 -5.97
N CYS A 93 28.65 -13.67 -6.78
CA CYS A 93 27.79 -12.52 -6.57
C CYS A 93 26.30 -12.90 -6.71
N GLY A 94 25.97 -13.75 -7.69
CA GLY A 94 24.63 -14.25 -7.93
C GLY A 94 24.11 -15.14 -6.80
N THR A 95 24.91 -16.09 -6.31
CA THR A 95 24.52 -16.96 -5.18
C THR A 95 24.26 -16.16 -3.90
N ARG A 96 25.00 -15.07 -3.67
CA ARG A 96 24.79 -14.18 -2.51
C ARG A 96 23.63 -13.19 -2.70
N ALA A 97 23.37 -12.76 -3.94
CA ALA A 97 22.24 -11.89 -4.26
C ALA A 97 20.90 -12.64 -4.24
N LEU A 98 20.90 -13.97 -4.38
CA LEU A 98 19.72 -14.79 -4.13
C LEU A 98 19.30 -14.62 -2.66
N THR A 99 18.22 -13.90 -2.44
CA THR A 99 17.63 -13.74 -1.11
C THR A 99 17.22 -15.11 -0.54
N ASN A 100 17.31 -15.25 0.79
CA ASN A 100 16.79 -16.44 1.49
C ASN A 100 15.33 -16.71 1.09
N LYS A 101 14.89 -17.97 1.18
CA LYS A 101 13.48 -18.32 0.87
C LYS A 101 12.61 -17.46 1.78
N PRO A 102 11.66 -16.67 1.23
CA PRO A 102 10.77 -15.92 2.09
C PRO A 102 10.01 -16.94 2.94
N SER A 103 10.39 -17.04 4.21
CA SER A 103 9.74 -17.90 5.20
C SER A 103 8.69 -17.04 5.90
N GLY A 104 7.52 -16.91 5.28
CA GLY A 104 6.42 -16.10 5.80
C GLY A 104 5.33 -15.84 4.75
N GLU A 105 4.19 -15.34 5.21
CA GLU A 105 3.11 -14.84 4.36
C GLU A 105 3.51 -13.45 3.82
N VAL A 106 4.18 -13.44 2.67
CA VAL A 106 4.56 -12.22 1.96
C VAL A 106 3.53 -11.98 0.86
N GLN A 107 3.03 -10.75 0.73
CA GLN A 107 2.22 -10.35 -0.44
C GLN A 107 3.02 -10.69 -1.71
N ASP A 108 2.36 -11.28 -2.71
CA ASP A 108 2.99 -11.77 -3.93
C ASP A 108 3.98 -12.95 -3.75
N ALA A 109 3.83 -13.79 -2.72
CA ALA A 109 4.68 -14.97 -2.49
C ALA A 109 4.85 -15.88 -3.73
N SER A 110 3.81 -16.05 -4.54
CA SER A 110 3.87 -16.81 -5.81
C SER A 110 4.82 -16.17 -6.81
N ALA A 111 4.73 -14.85 -7.01
CA ALA A 111 5.61 -14.11 -7.90
C ALA A 111 7.05 -14.12 -7.40
N VAL A 112 7.27 -14.01 -6.08
CA VAL A 112 8.61 -14.10 -5.47
C VAL A 112 9.21 -15.49 -5.63
N MET A 113 8.42 -16.56 -5.46
CA MET A 113 8.89 -17.94 -5.69
C MET A 113 9.20 -18.21 -7.17
N ALA A 114 8.35 -17.74 -8.09
CA ALA A 114 8.57 -17.85 -9.52
C ALA A 114 9.83 -17.07 -9.95
N ALA A 115 9.97 -15.83 -9.48
CA ALA A 115 11.17 -15.02 -9.73
C ALA A 115 12.43 -15.73 -9.23
N ARG A 116 12.38 -16.33 -8.04
CA ARG A 116 13.53 -17.09 -7.52
C ARG A 116 13.86 -18.33 -8.35
N ALA A 117 12.86 -19.09 -8.79
CA ALA A 117 13.07 -20.25 -9.64
C ALA A 117 13.77 -19.85 -10.94
N ILE A 118 13.31 -18.76 -11.58
CA ILE A 118 13.93 -18.18 -12.78
C ILE A 118 15.37 -17.72 -12.47
N GLN A 119 15.62 -17.03 -11.36
CA GLN A 119 16.96 -16.58 -10.99
C GLN A 119 17.93 -17.75 -10.75
N GLN A 120 17.46 -18.84 -10.13
CA GLN A 120 18.26 -20.04 -9.92
C GLN A 120 18.55 -20.77 -11.22
N GLU A 121 17.56 -20.87 -12.11
CA GLU A 121 17.75 -21.43 -13.45
C GLU A 121 18.80 -20.64 -14.23
N LEU A 122 18.66 -19.30 -14.30
CA LEU A 122 19.63 -18.43 -14.97
C LEU A 122 21.04 -18.54 -14.38
N LEU A 123 21.17 -18.66 -13.06
CA LEU A 123 22.46 -18.84 -12.40
C LEU A 123 23.09 -20.19 -12.78
N ASN A 124 22.28 -21.26 -12.82
CA ASN A 124 22.72 -22.59 -13.26
C ASN A 124 23.09 -22.61 -14.75
N GLU A 125 22.33 -21.91 -15.59
CA GLU A 125 22.62 -21.74 -17.01
C GLU A 125 23.92 -20.97 -17.22
N PHE A 126 24.16 -19.91 -16.46
CA PHE A 126 25.40 -19.14 -16.51
C PHE A 126 26.61 -19.95 -16.02
N ALA A 127 26.43 -20.82 -15.02
CA ALA A 127 27.48 -21.71 -14.54
C ALA A 127 27.79 -22.84 -15.53
N SER A 128 26.79 -23.38 -16.24
CA SER A 128 26.94 -24.50 -17.18
C SER A 128 27.38 -24.07 -18.58
N LYS A 129 26.86 -22.96 -19.10
CA LYS A 129 27.16 -22.44 -20.45
C LYS A 129 28.30 -21.42 -20.38
N SER A 130 29.53 -21.81 -20.74
CA SER A 130 30.69 -20.90 -20.79
C SER A 130 30.54 -19.79 -21.83
N GLU A 131 29.70 -19.99 -22.86
CA GLU A 131 29.37 -19.01 -23.90
C GLU A 131 28.77 -17.72 -23.32
N MET A 132 27.95 -17.83 -22.25
CA MET A 132 27.29 -16.69 -21.61
C MET A 132 28.26 -15.76 -20.88
N SER A 133 29.46 -16.26 -20.54
CA SER A 133 30.52 -15.50 -19.88
C SER A 133 31.67 -15.13 -20.83
N ASN A 134 31.62 -15.61 -22.07
CA ASN A 134 32.64 -15.39 -23.07
C ASN A 134 32.32 -14.12 -23.88
N TRP A 135 32.83 -12.99 -23.39
CA TRP A 135 32.68 -11.71 -24.08
C TRP A 135 33.78 -11.43 -25.12
N PHE A 136 34.79 -12.31 -25.24
CA PHE A 136 35.86 -12.18 -26.25
C PHE A 136 35.36 -12.46 -27.67
N ASP A 137 34.36 -13.33 -27.80
CA ASP A 137 33.76 -13.70 -29.10
C ASP A 137 32.52 -12.86 -29.42
N ARG A 138 32.36 -11.69 -28.77
CA ARG A 138 31.20 -10.82 -28.99
C ARG A 138 31.34 -10.13 -30.34
N GLU A 139 30.64 -10.64 -31.34
CA GLU A 139 30.34 -9.88 -32.55
C GLU A 139 29.53 -8.63 -32.15
N ASP A 140 29.83 -7.47 -32.75
CA ASP A 140 29.09 -6.21 -32.57
C ASP A 140 27.68 -6.34 -33.17
N MET A 141 26.85 -7.18 -32.54
CA MET A 141 25.46 -7.41 -32.87
C MET A 141 24.60 -6.29 -32.29
N GLU A 142 23.77 -5.67 -33.14
CA GLU A 142 22.77 -4.70 -32.74
C GLU A 142 21.95 -5.26 -31.56
N PRO A 143 21.84 -4.54 -30.44
CA PRO A 143 21.21 -5.07 -29.24
C PRO A 143 19.77 -5.49 -29.56
N ALA A 144 19.48 -6.79 -29.39
CA ALA A 144 18.16 -7.35 -29.57
C ALA A 144 17.11 -6.48 -28.84
N ALA A 145 16.03 -6.10 -29.53
CA ALA A 145 15.08 -5.11 -29.06
C ALA A 145 14.57 -5.42 -27.63
N LEU A 146 15.05 -4.66 -26.64
CA LEU A 146 14.68 -4.84 -25.24
C LEU A 146 13.19 -4.52 -25.06
N VAL A 147 12.41 -5.50 -24.57
CA VAL A 147 11.03 -5.27 -24.13
C VAL A 147 11.06 -4.40 -22.88
N LYS A 148 10.80 -3.10 -23.05
CA LYS A 148 10.81 -2.12 -21.96
C LYS A 148 9.55 -2.30 -21.12
N LYS A 149 9.70 -2.64 -19.85
CA LYS A 149 8.59 -2.60 -18.89
C LYS A 149 8.05 -1.16 -18.80
N PRO A 150 6.73 -0.96 -18.71
CA PRO A 150 6.19 0.37 -18.52
C PRO A 150 6.70 0.98 -17.21
N ASN A 151 6.85 2.29 -17.19
CA ASN A 151 7.25 3.03 -15.99
C ASN A 151 6.24 2.75 -14.85
N PRO A 152 6.68 2.40 -13.62
CA PRO A 152 5.78 2.15 -12.50
C PRO A 152 4.81 3.32 -12.23
N ARG A 153 5.24 4.56 -12.44
CA ARG A 153 4.36 5.73 -12.33
C ARG A 153 3.23 5.73 -13.34
N ASN A 154 3.44 5.15 -14.52
CA ASN A 154 2.37 5.04 -15.51
C ASN A 154 1.27 4.07 -15.04
N LEU A 155 1.66 2.98 -14.39
CA LEU A 155 0.72 2.02 -13.79
C LEU A 155 -0.06 2.63 -12.62
N GLU A 156 0.60 3.38 -11.75
CA GLU A 156 -0.08 4.12 -10.67
C GLU A 156 -1.02 5.19 -11.21
N ASN A 157 -0.65 5.86 -12.30
CA ASN A 157 -1.49 6.86 -12.93
C ASN A 157 -2.71 6.23 -13.60
N THR A 158 -2.57 5.06 -14.23
CA THR A 158 -3.70 4.35 -14.85
C THR A 158 -4.70 3.89 -13.79
N THR A 159 -4.23 3.34 -12.66
CA THR A 159 -5.14 2.92 -11.57
C THR A 159 -5.85 4.12 -10.93
N LYS A 160 -5.15 5.23 -10.72
CA LYS A 160 -5.75 6.49 -10.23
C LYS A 160 -6.77 7.05 -11.22
N LEU A 161 -6.47 6.99 -12.52
CA LEU A 161 -7.38 7.44 -13.57
C LEU A 161 -8.68 6.65 -13.53
N GLU A 162 -8.61 5.32 -13.42
CA GLU A 162 -9.79 4.46 -13.29
C GLU A 162 -10.62 4.80 -12.04
N GLN A 163 -9.98 5.04 -10.91
CA GLN A 163 -10.66 5.45 -9.67
C GLN A 163 -11.38 6.79 -9.83
N LEU A 164 -10.70 7.79 -10.40
CA LEU A 164 -11.27 9.11 -10.63
C LEU A 164 -12.41 9.07 -11.64
N GLU A 165 -12.32 8.24 -12.68
CA GLU A 165 -13.43 8.06 -13.63
C GLU A 165 -14.67 7.47 -12.97
N GLN A 166 -14.50 6.51 -12.05
CA GLN A 166 -15.62 5.96 -11.28
C GLN A 166 -16.26 7.01 -10.38
N GLU A 167 -15.45 7.81 -9.68
CA GLU A 167 -15.93 8.89 -8.83
C GLU A 167 -16.66 9.97 -9.64
N VAL A 168 -16.12 10.36 -10.80
CA VAL A 168 -16.77 11.30 -11.72
C VAL A 168 -18.11 10.75 -12.19
N LYS A 169 -18.21 9.46 -12.55
CA LYS A 169 -19.48 8.84 -12.95
C LYS A 169 -20.51 8.89 -11.81
N ARG A 170 -20.11 8.53 -10.59
CA ARG A 170 -20.96 8.62 -9.39
C ARG A 170 -21.46 10.05 -9.15
N LEU A 171 -20.56 11.04 -9.17
CA LEU A 171 -20.92 12.44 -8.95
C LEU A 171 -21.83 12.99 -10.06
N GLN A 172 -21.66 12.54 -11.30
CA GLN A 172 -22.55 12.89 -12.40
C GLN A 172 -23.95 12.31 -12.22
N GLU A 173 -24.08 11.09 -11.71
CA GLU A 173 -25.38 10.48 -11.39
C GLU A 173 -26.08 11.23 -10.25
N GLU A 174 -25.36 11.55 -9.18
CA GLU A 174 -25.87 12.36 -8.07
C GLU A 174 -26.33 13.72 -8.58
N LYS A 175 -25.50 14.41 -9.38
CA LYS A 175 -25.87 15.70 -9.96
C LYS A 175 -27.14 15.60 -10.81
N LYS A 176 -27.26 14.57 -11.65
CA LYS A 176 -28.49 14.33 -12.45
C LYS A 176 -29.71 14.07 -11.56
N ALA A 177 -29.54 13.37 -10.44
CA ALA A 177 -30.60 13.14 -9.47
C ALA A 177 -31.02 14.45 -8.77
N TRP A 178 -30.07 15.30 -8.39
CA TRP A 178 -30.38 16.62 -7.84
C TRP A 178 -31.05 17.54 -8.87
N GLU A 179 -30.59 17.53 -10.12
CA GLU A 179 -31.21 18.29 -11.20
C GLU A 179 -32.64 17.83 -11.50
N SER A 180 -32.95 16.53 -11.37
CA SER A 180 -34.31 16.03 -11.55
C SER A 180 -35.24 16.49 -10.43
N LEU A 181 -34.78 16.49 -9.18
CA LEU A 181 -35.52 17.02 -8.02
C LEU A 181 -35.76 18.54 -8.12
N LEU A 182 -34.81 19.29 -8.69
CA LEU A 182 -34.99 20.72 -8.93
C LEU A 182 -35.96 20.99 -10.10
N LYS A 183 -35.97 20.13 -11.13
CA LYS A 183 -36.89 20.23 -12.28
C LYS A 183 -38.30 19.75 -11.97
N THR A 184 -38.50 18.84 -11.01
CA THR A 184 -39.83 18.55 -10.51
C THR A 184 -40.37 19.83 -9.89
N PRO A 185 -41.39 20.47 -10.50
CA PRO A 185 -41.74 21.83 -10.18
C PRO A 185 -42.16 21.92 -8.71
N SER A 186 -41.66 22.98 -8.07
CA SER A 186 -42.17 23.68 -6.90
C SER A 186 -43.71 23.61 -6.74
N LEU A 187 -44.25 22.44 -6.36
CA LEU A 187 -45.67 22.23 -6.02
C LEU A 187 -45.94 22.40 -4.52
N ILE A 188 -44.92 22.71 -3.73
CA ILE A 188 -45.03 22.91 -2.27
C ILE A 188 -44.75 24.38 -1.88
N SER A 189 -44.33 25.24 -2.82
CA SER A 189 -44.14 26.68 -2.59
C SER A 189 -45.30 27.50 -3.17
N SER A 190 -46.50 27.23 -2.67
CA SER A 190 -47.65 28.13 -2.81
C SER A 190 -48.43 28.18 -1.50
N SER A 191 -47.74 28.39 -0.38
CA SER A 191 -48.40 28.89 0.82
C SER A 191 -48.68 30.39 0.63
N SER A 192 -49.95 30.72 0.77
CA SER A 192 -50.53 32.05 0.77
C SER A 192 -49.80 32.99 1.74
N THR A 193 -49.47 34.19 1.26
CA THR A 193 -49.15 35.33 2.14
C THR A 193 -50.38 36.24 2.23
N PRO A 194 -51.07 36.36 3.38
CA PRO A 194 -51.95 37.49 3.59
C PRO A 194 -51.10 38.68 4.06
N LYS A 195 -51.12 39.75 3.26
CA LYS A 195 -50.57 41.06 3.63
C LYS A 195 -51.45 41.69 4.70
N SER A 196 -50.99 41.68 5.95
CA SER A 196 -51.44 42.62 6.98
C SER A 196 -50.32 43.63 7.20
N LYS A 197 -50.56 44.88 6.79
CA LYS A 197 -49.78 46.02 7.28
C LYS A 197 -50.10 46.16 8.77
N ASP A 198 -49.11 46.06 9.64
CA ASP A 198 -49.00 47.06 10.70
C ASP A 198 -47.60 47.16 11.31
N LYS A 199 -47.37 48.35 11.84
CA LYS A 199 -46.09 48.99 12.11
C LYS A 199 -45.61 48.66 13.53
N GLY A 200 -44.37 48.19 13.64
CA GLY A 200 -43.44 48.35 14.75
C GLY A 200 -43.92 48.09 16.18
N THR A 201 -43.43 46.98 16.77
CA THR A 201 -42.79 46.88 18.10
C THR A 201 -42.47 45.40 18.33
N LEU A 202 -41.24 45.10 18.72
CA LEU A 202 -40.82 43.77 19.20
C LEU A 202 -41.57 43.42 20.48
N PRO A 203 -42.20 42.23 20.61
CA PRO A 203 -42.35 41.57 21.89
C PRO A 203 -41.29 40.47 22.01
N ASP A 204 -40.38 40.65 22.95
CA ASP A 204 -39.40 39.68 23.43
C ASP A 204 -40.07 38.62 24.33
N ALA A 205 -41.22 38.11 23.89
CA ALA A 205 -41.95 37.05 24.54
C ALA A 205 -42.72 36.30 23.45
N ALA A 206 -42.59 34.97 23.44
CA ALA A 206 -43.40 34.12 22.57
C ALA A 206 -44.88 34.52 22.70
N PRO A 207 -45.67 34.52 21.61
CA PRO A 207 -47.10 34.77 21.74
C PRO A 207 -47.66 33.73 22.71
N ASP A 208 -48.24 34.19 23.82
CA ASP A 208 -49.00 33.36 24.74
C ASP A 208 -50.21 32.86 23.94
N ILE A 209 -50.14 31.62 23.46
CA ILE A 209 -51.17 31.07 22.58
C ILE A 209 -52.37 30.74 23.47
N ASP A 210 -53.45 31.51 23.35
CA ASP A 210 -54.69 31.27 24.08
C ASP A 210 -55.21 29.85 23.77
N PRO A 211 -55.26 28.93 24.76
CA PRO A 211 -55.56 27.51 24.52
C PRO A 211 -57.03 27.26 24.11
N THR A 212 -57.88 28.29 24.21
CA THR A 212 -59.29 28.24 23.82
C THR A 212 -59.53 28.44 22.32
N LEU A 213 -58.50 28.84 21.57
CA LEU A 213 -58.55 29.07 20.11
C LEU A 213 -58.06 27.88 19.30
N LEU A 214 -57.69 26.78 19.96
CA LEU A 214 -57.24 25.54 19.35
C LEU A 214 -58.40 24.54 19.34
N ASP A 215 -59.01 24.36 18.17
CA ASP A 215 -60.17 23.48 17.98
C ASP A 215 -59.83 21.99 18.16
N ASP A 216 -58.54 21.63 18.12
CA ASP A 216 -58.06 20.25 18.15
C ASP A 216 -57.43 19.89 19.52
N PRO A 217 -57.97 18.90 20.26
CA PRO A 217 -57.46 18.50 21.58
C PRO A 217 -56.02 17.97 21.55
N GLU A 218 -55.52 17.50 20.39
CA GLU A 218 -54.14 17.06 20.24
C GLU A 218 -53.16 18.25 20.27
N GLN A 219 -53.54 19.39 19.69
CA GLN A 219 -52.71 20.59 19.66
C GLN A 219 -52.57 21.22 21.05
N ALA A 220 -53.63 21.19 21.86
CA ALA A 220 -53.60 21.63 23.25
C ALA A 220 -52.65 20.75 24.11
N ARG A 221 -52.62 19.44 23.86
CA ARG A 221 -51.69 18.50 24.54
C ARG A 221 -50.23 18.76 24.15
N ILE A 222 -49.98 19.08 22.88
CA ILE A 222 -48.64 19.43 22.40
C ILE A 222 -48.17 20.73 23.07
N LEU A 223 -49.00 21.78 23.12
CA LEU A 223 -48.63 23.02 23.81
C LEU A 223 -48.42 22.83 25.32
N ALA A 224 -49.24 22.03 25.99
CA ALA A 224 -49.04 21.69 27.40
C ALA A 224 -47.70 20.95 27.61
N SER A 225 -47.33 20.05 26.70
CA SER A 225 -46.02 19.38 26.74
C SER A 225 -44.86 20.35 26.52
N LEU A 226 -45.00 21.35 25.63
CA LEU A 226 -43.96 22.35 25.38
C LEU A 226 -43.84 23.36 26.53
N ASN A 227 -44.95 23.78 27.14
CA ASN A 227 -44.95 24.69 28.29
C ASN A 227 -44.40 24.02 29.56
N SER A 228 -44.71 22.73 29.79
CA SER A 228 -44.10 21.95 30.88
C SER A 228 -42.60 21.72 30.68
N LEU A 229 -42.11 21.72 29.43
CA LEU A 229 -40.66 21.76 29.15
C LEU A 229 -40.02 23.13 29.36
N SER A 230 -40.80 24.21 29.47
CA SER A 230 -40.30 25.59 29.54
C SER A 230 -40.30 26.19 30.95
N LEU A 231 -40.95 25.58 31.93
CA LEU A 231 -41.07 26.09 33.30
C LEU A 231 -40.48 25.10 34.31
N GLU A 232 -39.19 25.23 34.62
CA GLU A 232 -38.60 24.78 35.90
C GLU A 232 -37.27 25.55 36.14
N PRO A 233 -37.27 26.62 36.95
CA PRO A 233 -36.11 27.06 37.70
C PRO A 233 -36.21 26.53 39.14
N SER A 234 -35.35 25.56 39.46
CA SER A 234 -34.77 25.23 40.77
C SER A 234 -35.62 25.43 42.04
N SER A 235 -35.97 24.34 42.73
CA SER A 235 -36.00 24.26 44.20
C SER A 235 -35.93 22.82 44.72
N SER A 236 -34.90 22.54 45.50
CA SER A 236 -34.74 21.37 46.35
C SER A 236 -35.77 21.34 47.48
N THR A 237 -36.36 20.17 47.79
CA THR A 237 -36.57 19.67 49.16
C THR A 237 -37.17 18.25 49.17
N SER A 238 -36.67 17.45 50.09
CA SER A 238 -37.02 16.07 50.43
C SER A 238 -38.49 15.87 50.86
N ALA A 239 -39.12 14.77 50.44
CA ALA A 239 -40.00 13.94 51.27
C ALA A 239 -40.54 12.71 50.50
N GLU A 240 -40.08 11.56 50.98
CA GLU A 240 -40.70 10.23 51.12
C GLU A 240 -42.19 10.00 50.79
N ALA A 241 -42.45 8.79 50.24
CA ALA A 241 -43.54 7.85 50.59
C ALA A 241 -44.70 7.60 49.58
N THR A 242 -44.66 6.38 49.02
CA THR A 242 -45.76 5.38 48.92
C THR A 242 -46.67 5.32 47.67
N SER A 243 -46.42 4.27 46.89
CA SER A 243 -47.33 3.29 46.25
C SER A 243 -48.72 3.69 45.73
N ALA A 244 -48.93 3.52 44.42
CA ALA A 244 -50.12 2.88 43.86
C ALA A 244 -49.84 2.30 42.47
N GLU A 245 -50.38 1.11 42.24
CA GLU A 245 -50.14 0.17 41.15
C GLU A 245 -51.27 0.23 40.12
N ALA A 246 -50.96 0.31 38.82
CA ALA A 246 -51.81 -0.17 37.71
C ALA A 246 -51.12 -0.02 36.32
N GLN A 247 -50.47 -1.11 35.89
CA GLN A 247 -50.54 -1.80 34.57
C GLN A 247 -50.40 -1.04 33.21
N PRO A 248 -50.04 -1.77 32.12
CA PRO A 248 -49.13 -1.32 31.07
C PRO A 248 -49.83 -1.01 29.74
N GLU A 249 -49.37 0.01 29.02
CA GLU A 249 -49.58 0.09 27.58
C GLU A 249 -48.28 0.51 26.88
N SER A 250 -47.79 -0.39 26.04
CA SER A 250 -46.69 -0.21 25.13
C SER A 250 -47.06 0.75 24.00
N ALA A 251 -46.75 2.03 24.20
CA ALA A 251 -46.55 2.99 23.12
C ALA A 251 -45.10 3.46 23.17
N ILE A 252 -44.34 3.17 22.11
CA ILE A 252 -42.95 3.60 21.95
C ILE A 252 -42.94 5.13 21.88
N ARG A 253 -42.77 5.77 23.04
CA ARG A 253 -42.53 7.20 23.18
C ARG A 253 -41.08 7.46 22.72
N PRO A 254 -40.83 8.31 21.70
CA PRO A 254 -39.46 8.73 21.42
C PRO A 254 -38.91 9.44 22.67
N PRO A 255 -37.61 9.30 23.00
CA PRO A 255 -37.04 9.91 24.19
C PRO A 255 -37.26 11.42 24.10
N SER A 256 -38.14 11.94 24.96
CA SER A 256 -38.37 13.38 25.08
C SER A 256 -37.16 14.00 25.74
N VAL A 257 -36.18 14.40 24.93
CA VAL A 257 -34.96 15.06 25.41
C VAL A 257 -35.35 16.37 26.06
N SER A 258 -35.02 16.55 27.34
CA SER A 258 -35.38 17.76 28.07
C SER A 258 -34.54 18.95 27.61
N ARG A 259 -35.06 20.18 27.73
CA ARG A 259 -34.35 21.41 27.36
C ARG A 259 -33.02 21.55 28.13
N THR A 260 -32.99 21.09 29.37
CA THR A 260 -31.80 21.06 30.21
C THR A 260 -30.75 20.09 29.67
N GLU A 261 -31.14 18.87 29.28
CA GLU A 261 -30.25 17.91 28.61
C GLU A 261 -29.68 18.45 27.30
N LEU A 262 -30.51 19.12 26.48
CA LEU A 262 -30.05 19.77 25.25
C LEU A 262 -29.04 20.88 25.54
N SER A 263 -29.31 21.73 26.52
CA SER A 263 -28.40 22.82 26.91
C SER A 263 -27.08 22.27 27.49
N ALA A 264 -27.14 21.22 28.31
CA ALA A 264 -25.95 20.57 28.87
C ALA A 264 -25.11 19.92 27.78
N ARG A 265 -25.74 19.28 26.79
CA ARG A 265 -25.05 18.70 25.64
C ARG A 265 -24.41 19.77 24.76
N LEU A 266 -25.09 20.89 24.52
CA LEU A 266 -24.52 22.02 23.79
C LEU A 266 -23.32 22.61 24.55
N GLN A 267 -23.44 22.81 25.87
CA GLN A 267 -22.34 23.28 26.71
C GLN A 267 -21.15 22.32 26.71
N ALA A 268 -21.39 21.01 26.78
CA ALA A 268 -20.34 20.00 26.69
C ALA A 268 -19.64 20.03 25.34
N ILE A 269 -20.40 20.16 24.24
CA ILE A 269 -19.84 20.28 22.89
C ILE A 269 -18.99 21.54 22.78
N THR A 270 -19.49 22.70 23.23
CA THR A 270 -18.74 23.96 23.17
C THR A 270 -17.47 23.89 24.01
N ALA A 271 -17.53 23.28 25.21
CA ALA A 271 -16.37 23.09 26.07
C ALA A 271 -15.35 22.09 25.51
N SER A 272 -15.78 21.10 24.72
CA SER A 272 -14.85 20.18 24.04
C SER A 272 -14.27 20.74 22.75
N LEU A 273 -14.98 21.64 22.08
CA LEU A 273 -14.58 22.18 20.79
C LEU A 273 -13.36 23.11 20.92
N GLU A 274 -13.33 23.96 21.95
CA GLU A 274 -12.24 24.90 22.22
C GLU A 274 -10.87 24.19 22.35
N PRO A 275 -10.67 23.21 23.25
CA PRO A 275 -9.38 22.52 23.36
C PRO A 275 -9.04 21.68 22.12
N GLN A 276 -10.04 21.20 21.36
CA GLN A 276 -9.80 20.51 20.09
C GLN A 276 -9.29 21.46 19.00
N ILE A 277 -9.83 22.67 18.92
CA ILE A 277 -9.37 23.71 18.01
C ILE A 277 -7.94 24.13 18.37
N ASP A 278 -7.64 24.28 19.66
CA ASP A 278 -6.30 24.64 20.13
C ASP A 278 -5.27 23.55 19.81
N LEU A 279 -5.61 22.28 20.05
CA LEU A 279 -4.75 21.15 19.69
C LEU A 279 -4.54 21.08 18.17
N PHE A 280 -5.57 21.35 17.38
CA PHE A 280 -5.48 21.41 15.93
C PHE A 280 -4.58 22.56 15.46
N ALA A 281 -4.71 23.75 16.07
CA ALA A 281 -3.88 24.90 15.76
C ALA A 281 -2.40 24.66 16.09
N ASP A 282 -2.11 24.04 17.24
CA ASP A 282 -0.75 23.64 17.61
C ASP A 282 -0.21 22.55 16.65
N GLY A 283 -1.06 21.58 16.26
CA GLY A 283 -0.73 20.59 15.24
C GLY A 283 -0.36 21.23 13.90
N LEU A 284 -1.14 22.21 13.43
CA LEU A 284 -0.87 22.95 12.20
C LEU A 284 0.42 23.75 12.28
N HIS A 285 0.68 24.40 13.42
CA HIS A 285 1.91 25.15 13.64
C HIS A 285 3.15 24.24 13.61
N LYS A 286 3.09 23.06 14.25
CA LYS A 286 4.14 22.05 14.18
C LYS A 286 4.39 21.57 12.76
N VAL A 287 3.33 21.27 12.00
CA VAL A 287 3.46 20.87 10.58
C VAL A 287 4.09 21.99 9.75
N SER A 288 3.70 23.25 9.97
CA SER A 288 4.30 24.41 9.30
C SER A 288 5.80 24.51 9.60
N GLN A 289 6.20 24.32 10.85
CA GLN A 289 7.62 24.32 11.23
C GLN A 289 8.40 23.19 10.54
N TYR A 290 7.84 21.97 10.52
CA TYR A 290 8.48 20.85 9.81
C TYR A 290 8.63 21.15 8.33
N ARG A 291 7.61 21.73 7.69
CA ARG A 291 7.70 22.16 6.29
C ARG A 291 8.82 23.17 6.10
N ASP A 292 8.88 24.24 6.89
CA ASP A 292 9.89 25.29 6.72
C ASP A 292 11.31 24.74 6.91
N THR A 293 11.50 23.82 7.87
CA THR A 293 12.80 23.16 8.05
C THR A 293 13.14 22.22 6.90
N ALA A 294 12.17 21.46 6.38
CA ALA A 294 12.34 20.62 5.21
C ALA A 294 12.70 21.44 3.97
N ASP A 295 12.04 22.58 3.74
CA ASP A 295 12.32 23.49 2.63
C ASP A 295 13.75 24.05 2.72
N ARG A 296 14.24 24.40 3.92
CA ARG A 296 15.63 24.84 4.13
C ARG A 296 16.64 23.72 3.85
N VAL A 297 16.38 22.51 4.32
CA VAL A 297 17.26 21.36 4.06
C VAL A 297 17.27 21.01 2.57
N ALA A 298 16.10 20.99 1.93
CA ALA A 298 15.97 20.76 0.50
C ALA A 298 16.74 21.82 -0.31
N THR A 299 16.60 23.10 0.04
CA THR A 299 17.32 24.20 -0.60
C THR A 299 18.83 24.05 -0.45
N ARG A 300 19.30 23.64 0.74
CA ARG A 300 20.74 23.40 0.98
C ARG A 300 21.27 22.20 0.19
N VAL A 301 20.53 21.09 0.17
CA VAL A 301 20.93 19.88 -0.57
C VAL A 301 20.93 20.14 -2.07
N LEU A 302 19.86 20.74 -2.60
CA LEU A 302 19.77 21.13 -4.01
C LEU A 302 20.85 22.15 -4.38
N GLY A 303 21.13 23.12 -3.51
CA GLY A 303 22.24 24.06 -3.68
C GLY A 303 23.58 23.33 -3.83
N SER A 304 23.93 22.45 -2.88
CA SER A 304 25.18 21.68 -2.95
C SER A 304 25.26 20.73 -4.16
N ALA A 305 24.13 20.13 -4.55
CA ALA A 305 24.06 19.27 -5.72
C ALA A 305 24.22 20.07 -7.01
N SER A 306 23.61 21.26 -7.08
CA SER A 306 23.75 22.17 -8.22
C SER A 306 25.19 22.65 -8.38
N GLU A 307 25.86 23.01 -7.28
CA GLU A 307 27.25 23.44 -7.28
C GLU A 307 28.19 22.32 -7.75
N ARG A 308 28.02 21.10 -7.22
CA ARG A 308 28.79 19.92 -7.67
C ARG A 308 28.54 19.59 -9.15
N LEU A 309 27.31 19.78 -9.63
CA LEU A 309 26.97 19.53 -11.03
C LEU A 309 27.57 20.60 -11.95
N GLU A 310 27.57 21.87 -11.54
CA GLU A 310 28.25 22.94 -12.25
C GLU A 310 29.77 22.75 -12.25
N GLU A 311 30.34 22.28 -11.14
CA GLU A 311 31.76 21.95 -11.04
C GLU A 311 32.15 20.84 -12.00
N ARG A 312 31.42 19.72 -11.97
CA ARG A 312 31.61 18.63 -12.93
C ARG A 312 31.42 19.08 -14.37
N ARG A 313 30.43 19.94 -14.64
CA ARG A 313 30.20 20.51 -15.98
C ARG A 313 31.37 21.38 -16.43
N ARG A 314 31.97 22.15 -15.52
CA ARG A 314 33.14 22.99 -15.79
C ARG A 314 34.39 22.14 -16.02
N GLU A 315 34.61 21.10 -15.23
CA GLU A 315 35.68 20.11 -15.43
C GLU A 315 35.54 19.41 -16.78
N ALA A 316 34.33 19.00 -17.18
CA ALA A 316 34.09 18.42 -18.50
C ALA A 316 34.40 19.41 -19.63
N ARG A 317 34.04 20.69 -19.47
CA ARG A 317 34.41 21.74 -20.44
C ARG A 317 35.91 21.99 -20.49
N ARG A 318 36.60 21.94 -19.36
CA ARG A 318 38.08 22.02 -19.27
C ARG A 318 38.75 20.87 -19.99
N ALA A 319 38.33 19.64 -19.72
CA ALA A 319 38.85 18.45 -20.37
C ALA A 319 38.64 18.48 -21.89
N ALA A 320 37.51 19.04 -22.35
CA ALA A 320 37.22 19.24 -23.76
C ALA A 320 37.88 20.49 -24.38
N GLY A 321 38.61 21.31 -23.60
CA GLY A 321 39.20 22.56 -24.06
C GLY A 321 38.18 23.66 -24.44
N THR A 322 36.91 23.49 -24.07
CA THR A 322 35.79 24.39 -24.41
C THR A 322 35.34 25.28 -23.24
N GLU A 323 36.20 25.48 -22.23
CA GLU A 323 35.87 26.22 -21.00
C GLU A 323 35.34 27.64 -21.26
N ASN A 324 35.98 28.37 -22.18
CA ASN A 324 35.65 29.76 -22.50
C ASN A 324 34.70 29.91 -23.69
N MET A 325 34.25 28.81 -24.29
CA MET A 325 33.38 28.85 -25.48
C MET A 325 31.93 28.69 -25.06
N GLY A 326 31.06 29.57 -25.57
CA GLY A 326 29.62 29.36 -25.46
C GLY A 326 29.23 28.07 -26.17
N THR A 327 28.21 27.37 -25.69
CA THR A 327 27.68 26.16 -26.36
C THR A 327 27.32 26.46 -27.82
N ASP A 328 26.84 27.67 -28.08
CA ASP A 328 26.44 28.12 -29.41
C ASP A 328 27.65 28.32 -30.34
N ASP A 329 28.80 28.71 -29.79
CA ASP A 329 30.04 28.82 -30.55
C ASP A 329 30.63 27.45 -30.88
N VAL A 330 30.53 26.49 -29.95
CA VAL A 330 30.91 25.08 -30.19
C VAL A 330 30.00 24.47 -31.27
N LEU A 331 28.69 24.71 -31.20
CA LEU A 331 27.73 24.24 -32.21
C LEU A 331 27.94 24.91 -33.58
N ARG A 332 28.24 26.22 -33.60
CA ARG A 332 28.61 26.91 -34.85
C ARG A 332 29.93 26.40 -35.43
N ALA A 333 30.91 26.10 -34.60
CA ALA A 333 32.18 25.53 -35.04
C ALA A 333 31.99 24.13 -35.64
N LEU A 334 31.24 23.26 -34.96
CA LEU A 334 30.88 21.93 -35.46
C LEU A 334 30.06 22.03 -36.76
N GLY A 335 29.08 22.93 -36.83
CA GLY A 335 28.30 23.18 -38.04
C GLY A 335 29.15 23.65 -39.21
N ARG A 336 30.16 24.50 -38.97
CA ARG A 336 31.13 24.90 -40.01
C ARG A 336 32.04 23.75 -40.45
N VAL A 337 32.43 22.86 -39.54
CA VAL A 337 33.25 21.67 -39.87
C VAL A 337 32.45 20.69 -40.71
N LEU A 338 31.20 20.40 -40.33
CA LEU A 338 30.28 19.54 -41.08
C LEU A 338 30.00 20.07 -42.48
N ASN A 339 29.80 21.39 -42.62
CA ASN A 339 29.55 22.01 -43.93
C ASN A 339 30.82 22.14 -44.80
N ARG A 340 32.01 21.82 -44.25
CA ARG A 340 33.27 21.74 -45.00
C ARG A 340 33.60 20.33 -45.47
N SER A 341 32.97 19.31 -44.89
CA SER A 341 33.23 17.89 -45.16
C SER A 341 32.20 17.24 -46.10
N GLY A 342 31.17 17.98 -46.51
CA GLY A 342 30.22 17.59 -47.57
C GLY A 342 30.50 18.35 -48.85
#